data_AF-A0AA40EG15-F1
#
_entry.id   AF-A0AA40EG15-F1
#
_cell.length_a   1.000
_cell.length_b   1.000
_cell.length_c   1.000
_cell.angle_alpha   90.00
_cell.angle_beta   90.00
_cell.angle_gamma   90.00
#
_symmetry.space_group_name_H-M   'P 1'
#
loop_
_entity.id
_entity.type
_entity.pdbx_description
1 polymer ?
#
loop_
_entity_poly.entity_id
_entity_poly.type
_entity_poly.pdbx_seq_one_letter_code
_entity_poly.pdbx_strand_id
1 'polypeptide(L)'
;MGKRVKQYKKLMRAYEHLGFRQPYQLLLTSDILLDTVKVDLISLFEKTLSTKNLKPMITQCCIRALYDRNRGPNRDPAVVGAIERAKTFERRRCGHLMDEDALPEQECVMSVVDPKGNGQNKFRYIVATLDEELRARLRSVAPTPLMYVRRSVLILEPMSSESVKVREREERVK
;
A
#
# COMPACT_ATOMS: atom_id res chain seq x y z
N MET A 1 -10.40 -20.23 9.72
CA MET A 1 -10.30 -18.81 9.28
C MET A 1 -10.25 -17.76 10.42
N GLY A 2 -10.77 -18.01 11.63
CA GLY A 2 -10.93 -16.96 12.66
C GLY A 2 -9.67 -16.42 13.37
N LYS A 3 -8.56 -17.19 13.45
CA LYS A 3 -7.37 -16.75 14.22
C LYS A 3 -6.65 -15.54 13.57
N ARG A 4 -6.45 -15.57 12.25
CA ARG A 4 -5.77 -14.50 11.49
C ARG A 4 -6.59 -13.21 11.45
N VAL A 5 -7.91 -13.31 11.25
CA VAL A 5 -8.81 -12.15 11.27
C VAL A 5 -8.78 -11.46 12.64
N LYS A 6 -8.82 -12.21 13.75
CA LYS A 6 -8.68 -11.64 15.09
C LYS A 6 -7.34 -10.94 15.29
N GLN A 7 -6.24 -11.55 14.81
CA GLN A 7 -4.90 -10.97 14.87
C GLN A 7 -4.82 -9.65 14.08
N TYR A 8 -5.31 -9.62 12.84
CA TYR A 8 -5.30 -8.42 12.00
C TYR A 8 -6.20 -7.32 12.56
N LYS A 9 -7.36 -7.67 13.12
CA LYS A 9 -8.22 -6.70 13.82
C LYS A 9 -7.52 -6.07 15.03
N LYS A 10 -6.80 -6.87 15.84
CA LYS A 10 -6.01 -6.34 16.97
C LYS A 10 -4.88 -5.44 16.47
N LEU A 11 -4.21 -5.83 15.40
CA LEU A 11 -3.12 -5.08 14.80
C LEU A 11 -3.59 -3.73 14.23
N MET A 12 -4.71 -3.71 13.50
CA MET A 12 -5.28 -2.47 12.97
C MET A 12 -5.75 -1.53 14.08
N ARG A 13 -6.35 -2.04 15.17
CA ARG A 13 -6.65 -1.22 16.35
C ARG A 13 -5.41 -0.53 16.92
N ALA A 14 -4.28 -1.21 16.97
CA ALA A 14 -3.04 -0.60 17.41
C ALA A 14 -2.58 0.52 16.46
N TYR A 15 -2.76 0.38 15.14
CA TYR A 15 -2.53 1.47 14.19
C TYR A 15 -3.56 2.61 14.31
N GLU A 16 -4.81 2.34 14.68
CA GLU A 16 -5.81 3.39 14.92
C GLU A 16 -5.40 4.31 16.08
N HIS A 17 -4.82 3.76 17.14
CA HIS A 17 -4.22 4.56 18.22
C HIS A 17 -3.05 5.43 17.76
N LEU A 18 -2.39 5.06 16.67
CA LEU A 18 -1.33 5.81 16.00
C LEU A 18 -1.86 6.79 14.94
N GLY A 19 -3.17 7.04 14.91
CA GLY A 19 -3.79 8.05 14.06
C GLY A 19 -4.27 7.56 12.69
N PHE A 20 -4.25 6.25 12.42
CA PHE A 20 -4.94 5.70 11.25
C PHE A 20 -6.45 5.75 11.45
N ARG A 21 -7.19 6.24 10.45
CA ARG A 21 -8.65 6.40 10.52
C ARG A 21 -9.30 5.89 9.24
N GLN A 22 -10.56 5.49 9.37
CA GLN A 22 -11.38 5.11 8.24
C GLN A 22 -11.94 6.36 7.52
N PRO A 23 -12.08 6.36 6.19
CA PRO A 23 -11.68 5.28 5.28
C PRO A 23 -10.16 5.14 5.18
N TYR A 24 -9.63 3.92 5.34
CA TYR A 24 -8.18 3.73 5.32
C TYR A 24 -7.63 4.01 3.91
N GLN A 25 -6.58 4.83 3.85
CA GLN A 25 -5.91 5.18 2.60
C GLN A 25 -4.95 4.06 2.22
N LEU A 26 -5.36 3.25 1.25
CA LEU A 26 -4.61 2.09 0.78
C LEU A 26 -3.85 2.48 -0.48
N LEU A 27 -2.53 2.63 -0.38
CA LEU A 27 -1.65 2.94 -1.50
C LEU A 27 -1.17 1.64 -2.14
N LEU A 28 -1.52 1.41 -3.41
CA LEU A 28 -1.19 0.20 -4.17
C LEU A 28 -0.14 0.51 -5.26
N THR A 29 0.79 -0.41 -5.46
CA THR A 29 1.78 -0.41 -6.55
C THR A 29 1.30 -1.22 -7.77
N SER A 30 2.01 -1.14 -8.90
CA SER A 30 1.63 -1.86 -10.13
C SER A 30 1.59 -3.38 -9.96
N ASP A 31 2.57 -3.93 -9.24
CA ASP A 31 2.81 -5.37 -9.05
C ASP A 31 1.64 -6.10 -8.38
N ILE A 32 1.08 -5.54 -7.30
CA ILE A 32 -0.05 -6.13 -6.59
C ILE A 32 -1.32 -6.10 -7.44
N LEU A 33 -1.49 -5.08 -8.29
CA LEU A 33 -2.63 -5.02 -9.20
C LEU A 33 -2.54 -6.10 -10.27
N LEU A 34 -1.34 -6.37 -10.79
CA LEU A 34 -1.09 -7.43 -11.77
C LEU A 34 -1.28 -8.83 -11.19
N ASP A 35 -0.77 -9.08 -9.99
CA ASP A 35 -0.88 -10.39 -9.34
C ASP A 35 -2.33 -10.73 -8.96
N THR A 36 -3.16 -9.71 -8.74
CA THR A 36 -4.52 -9.88 -8.23
C THR A 36 -5.62 -9.66 -9.27
N VAL A 37 -5.30 -9.57 -10.57
CA VAL A 37 -6.29 -9.31 -11.63
C VAL A 37 -7.47 -10.29 -11.61
N LYS A 38 -7.21 -11.55 -11.27
CA LYS A 38 -8.24 -12.62 -11.22
C LYS A 38 -9.01 -12.69 -9.90
N VAL A 39 -8.70 -11.82 -8.95
CA VAL A 39 -9.29 -11.80 -7.60
C VAL A 39 -9.99 -10.47 -7.36
N ASP A 40 -11.09 -10.50 -6.60
CA ASP A 40 -11.70 -9.30 -6.05
C ASP A 40 -10.81 -8.73 -4.94
N LEU A 41 -9.90 -7.83 -5.36
CA LEU A 41 -8.89 -7.24 -4.50
C LEU A 41 -9.50 -6.44 -3.35
N ILE A 42 -10.53 -5.64 -3.64
CA ILE A 42 -11.14 -4.77 -2.63
C ILE A 42 -11.84 -5.62 -1.57
N SER A 43 -12.65 -6.61 -1.96
CA SER A 43 -13.26 -7.54 -1.01
C SER A 43 -12.21 -8.27 -0.17
N LEU A 44 -11.06 -8.61 -0.75
CA LEU A 44 -9.95 -9.24 -0.03
C LEU A 44 -9.35 -8.29 1.03
N PHE A 45 -9.14 -7.02 0.71
CA PHE A 45 -8.68 -6.01 1.68
C PHE A 45 -9.72 -5.76 2.77
N GLU A 46 -11.01 -5.61 2.42
CA GLU A 46 -12.10 -5.39 3.37
C GLU A 46 -12.19 -6.52 4.41
N LYS A 47 -12.14 -7.78 3.94
CA LYS A 47 -12.11 -8.97 4.81
C LYS A 47 -10.88 -8.99 5.71
N THR A 48 -9.71 -8.64 5.16
CA THR A 48 -8.42 -8.71 5.87
C THR A 48 -8.30 -7.62 6.94
N LEU A 49 -8.71 -6.39 6.61
CA LEU A 49 -8.69 -5.23 7.50
C LEU A 49 -9.95 -5.13 8.38
N SER A 50 -10.94 -6.00 8.17
CA SER A 50 -12.22 -6.00 8.89
C SER A 50 -12.95 -4.64 8.84
N THR A 51 -12.92 -3.98 7.67
CA THR A 51 -13.60 -2.72 7.41
C THR A 51 -14.26 -2.74 6.04
N LYS A 52 -15.30 -1.91 5.84
CA LYS A 52 -15.92 -1.64 4.54
C LYS A 52 -15.56 -0.25 3.98
N ASN A 53 -14.77 0.52 4.73
CA ASN A 53 -14.42 1.89 4.39
C ASN A 53 -12.94 1.92 3.99
N LEU A 54 -12.69 1.67 2.72
CA LEU A 54 -11.36 1.74 2.12
C LEU A 54 -11.32 2.82 1.06
N LYS A 55 -10.17 3.47 0.97
CA LYS A 55 -9.86 4.44 -0.07
C LYS A 55 -8.66 3.89 -0.85
N PRO A 56 -8.88 3.06 -1.89
CA PRO A 56 -7.79 2.56 -2.71
C PRO A 56 -7.21 3.71 -3.54
N MET A 57 -5.90 3.82 -3.54
CA MET A 57 -5.14 4.88 -4.19
C MET A 57 -3.98 4.29 -4.98
N ILE A 58 -3.66 4.90 -6.11
CA ILE A 58 -2.46 4.59 -6.89
C ILE A 58 -1.76 5.88 -7.30
N THR A 59 -0.42 5.89 -7.27
CA THR A 59 0.35 7.06 -7.73
C THR A 59 0.34 7.16 -9.25
N GLN A 60 0.73 8.32 -9.78
CA GLN A 60 0.89 8.48 -11.23
C GLN A 60 2.07 7.65 -11.75
N CYS A 61 3.18 7.56 -11.02
CA CYS A 61 4.32 6.72 -11.40
C CYS A 61 3.95 5.23 -11.44
N CYS A 62 3.16 4.73 -10.48
CA CYS A 62 2.76 3.32 -10.43
C CYS A 62 1.84 2.91 -11.59
N ILE A 63 0.85 3.73 -11.97
CA ILE A 63 0.04 3.38 -13.15
C ILE A 63 0.85 3.47 -14.45
N ARG A 64 1.84 4.38 -14.51
CA ARG A 64 2.70 4.49 -15.68
C ARG A 64 3.51 3.22 -15.88
N ALA A 65 4.01 2.61 -14.80
CA ALA A 65 4.65 1.31 -14.89
C ALA A 65 3.72 0.25 -15.52
N LEU A 66 2.41 0.28 -15.26
CA LEU A 66 1.44 -0.57 -15.96
C LEU A 66 1.31 -0.22 -17.45
N TYR A 67 1.23 1.08 -17.78
CA TYR A 67 1.17 1.52 -19.18
C TYR A 67 2.43 1.14 -19.96
N ASP A 68 3.61 1.30 -19.37
CA ASP A 68 4.89 0.96 -19.98
C ASP A 68 4.99 -0.55 -20.23
N ARG A 69 4.47 -1.39 -19.33
CA ARG A 69 4.34 -2.85 -19.54
C ARG A 69 3.32 -3.24 -20.61
N ASN A 70 2.37 -2.36 -20.93
CA ASN A 70 1.36 -2.58 -21.98
C ASN A 70 1.83 -2.07 -23.36
N ARG A 71 3.05 -1.55 -23.47
CA ARG A 71 3.63 -1.12 -24.75
C ARG A 71 4.10 -2.34 -25.55
N GLY A 72 3.94 -2.28 -26.87
CA GLY A 72 4.39 -3.31 -27.81
C GLY A 72 3.28 -4.19 -28.39
N PRO A 73 3.65 -5.15 -29.26
CA PRO A 73 2.70 -5.96 -30.03
C PRO A 73 2.00 -7.04 -29.19
N ASN A 74 2.64 -7.53 -28.12
CA ASN A 74 2.11 -8.60 -27.27
C ASN A 74 1.51 -8.02 -25.98
N ARG A 75 0.31 -7.45 -26.08
CA ARG A 75 -0.42 -6.92 -24.93
C ARG A 75 -0.98 -8.05 -24.08
N ASP A 76 -0.43 -8.22 -22.88
CA ASP A 76 -0.94 -9.17 -21.91
C ASP A 76 -2.31 -8.70 -21.37
N PRO A 77 -3.40 -9.49 -21.54
CA PRO A 77 -4.72 -9.17 -20.99
C PRO A 77 -4.72 -8.89 -19.48
N ALA A 78 -3.80 -9.49 -18.73
CA ALA A 78 -3.65 -9.21 -17.30
C ALA A 78 -3.22 -7.75 -17.05
N VAL A 79 -2.31 -7.22 -17.86
CA VAL A 79 -1.87 -5.81 -17.74
C VAL A 79 -3.01 -4.87 -18.06
N VAL A 80 -3.80 -5.16 -19.09
CA VAL A 80 -5.01 -4.38 -19.42
C VAL A 80 -6.02 -4.41 -18.27
N GLY A 81 -6.28 -5.58 -17.69
CA GLY A 81 -7.16 -5.71 -16.52
C GLY A 81 -6.66 -4.94 -15.29
N ALA A 82 -5.35 -4.94 -15.05
CA ALA A 82 -4.74 -4.15 -13.97
C ALA A 82 -4.86 -2.65 -14.22
N ILE A 83 -4.70 -2.18 -15.46
CA ILE A 83 -4.89 -0.77 -15.84
C ILE A 83 -6.35 -0.34 -15.62
N GLU A 84 -7.32 -1.10 -16.11
CA GLU A 84 -8.74 -0.76 -15.96
C GLU A 84 -9.13 -0.71 -14.49
N ARG A 85 -8.63 -1.65 -13.68
CA ARG A 85 -8.79 -1.59 -12.23
C ARG A 85 -8.11 -0.37 -11.62
N ALA A 86 -6.88 -0.06 -12.00
CA ALA A 86 -6.15 1.09 -11.47
C ALA A 86 -6.85 2.43 -11.77
N LYS A 87 -7.60 2.52 -12.87
CA LYS A 87 -8.38 3.71 -13.23
C LYS A 87 -9.58 3.95 -12.32
N THR A 88 -10.12 2.91 -11.66
CA THR A 88 -11.22 3.07 -10.69
C THR A 88 -10.76 3.56 -9.33
N PHE A 89 -9.45 3.54 -9.06
CA PHE A 89 -8.87 3.96 -7.79
C PHE A 89 -8.55 5.45 -7.79
N GLU A 90 -8.50 6.05 -6.59
CA GLU A 90 -8.17 7.46 -6.48
C GLU A 90 -6.70 7.72 -6.88
N ARG A 91 -6.50 8.76 -7.68
CA ARG A 91 -5.16 9.17 -8.09
C ARG A 91 -4.45 9.89 -6.96
N ARG A 92 -3.38 9.31 -6.42
CA ARG A 92 -2.46 10.02 -5.52
C ARG A 92 -1.48 10.86 -6.33
N ARG A 93 -1.62 12.19 -6.28
CA ARG A 93 -0.66 13.13 -6.89
C ARG A 93 0.70 13.00 -6.22
N CYS A 94 1.71 12.52 -6.93
CA CYS A 94 3.07 12.36 -6.41
C CYS A 94 3.97 13.58 -6.67
N GLY A 95 3.59 14.48 -7.58
CA GLY A 95 4.36 15.70 -7.88
C GLY A 95 5.56 15.49 -8.80
N HIS A 96 5.84 14.25 -9.21
CA HIS A 96 6.88 13.93 -10.19
C HIS A 96 6.39 14.23 -11.61
N LEU A 97 7.16 15.02 -12.36
CA LEU A 97 6.87 15.33 -13.76
C LEU A 97 7.23 14.13 -14.62
N MET A 98 6.28 13.69 -15.46
CA MET A 98 6.41 12.42 -16.18
C MET A 98 7.40 12.48 -17.34
N ASP A 99 7.69 13.67 -17.84
CA ASP A 99 8.54 13.88 -19.02
C ASP A 99 10.00 14.22 -18.65
N GLU A 100 10.25 14.61 -17.40
CA GLU A 100 11.56 15.07 -16.92
C GLU A 100 12.06 14.24 -15.72
N ASP A 101 11.18 13.90 -14.76
CA ASP A 101 11.53 13.30 -13.46
C ASP A 101 10.66 12.07 -13.14
N ALA A 102 10.45 11.19 -14.11
CA ALA A 102 9.69 9.96 -13.87
C ALA A 102 10.44 9.02 -12.91
N LEU A 103 10.07 9.04 -11.64
CA LEU A 103 10.67 8.16 -10.64
C LEU A 103 10.23 6.70 -10.82
N PRO A 104 11.13 5.73 -10.54
CA PRO A 104 10.75 4.35 -10.31
C PRO A 104 9.66 4.24 -9.23
N GLU A 105 8.85 3.18 -9.28
CA GLU A 105 7.73 3.01 -8.35
C GLU A 105 8.17 3.05 -6.89
N GLN A 106 9.29 2.41 -6.58
CA GLN A 106 9.87 2.36 -5.24
C GLN A 106 10.14 3.76 -4.69
N GLU A 107 10.87 4.58 -5.45
CA GLU A 107 11.21 5.95 -5.06
C GLU A 107 9.97 6.85 -4.99
N CYS A 108 9.03 6.67 -5.91
CA CYS A 108 7.77 7.41 -5.87
C CYS A 108 6.95 7.08 -4.62
N VAL A 109 6.84 5.81 -4.24
CA VAL A 109 6.08 5.42 -3.04
C VAL A 109 6.79 5.94 -1.79
N MET A 110 8.11 5.82 -1.72
CA MET A 110 8.90 6.36 -0.61
C MET A 110 8.71 7.86 -0.45
N SER A 111 8.79 8.65 -1.53
CA SER A 111 8.60 10.10 -1.46
C SER A 111 7.15 10.51 -1.13
N VAL A 112 6.17 9.67 -1.46
CA VAL A 112 4.76 9.91 -1.10
C VAL A 112 4.46 9.57 0.35
N VAL A 113 5.04 8.49 0.88
CA VAL A 113 4.81 8.02 2.25
C VAL A 113 5.64 8.83 3.25
N ASP A 114 6.90 9.10 2.93
CA ASP A 114 7.83 9.91 3.71
C ASP A 114 8.34 11.12 2.91
N PRO A 115 7.49 12.14 2.67
CA PRO A 115 7.84 13.30 1.84
C PRO A 115 8.95 14.18 2.43
N LYS A 116 9.28 14.00 3.72
CA LYS A 116 10.32 14.78 4.40
C LYS A 116 11.60 13.97 4.63
N GLY A 117 11.63 12.69 4.27
CA GLY A 117 12.75 11.79 4.54
C GLY A 117 13.07 11.65 6.03
N ASN A 118 12.08 11.84 6.91
CA ASN A 118 12.27 11.84 8.36
C ASN A 118 11.78 10.54 9.03
N GLY A 119 11.50 9.51 8.23
CA GLY A 119 11.02 8.22 8.69
C GLY A 119 9.59 8.27 9.21
N GLN A 120 8.78 9.27 8.82
CA GLN A 120 7.40 9.39 9.28
C GLN A 120 6.39 9.23 8.16
N ASN A 121 5.47 8.29 8.35
CA ASN A 121 4.29 8.16 7.50
C ASN A 121 3.29 9.28 7.81
N LYS A 122 3.57 10.48 7.29
CA LYS A 122 2.83 11.71 7.59
C LYS A 122 1.34 11.58 7.29
N PHE A 123 1.01 10.90 6.20
CA PHE A 123 -0.37 10.82 5.68
C PHE A 123 -1.11 9.54 6.10
N ARG A 124 -0.47 8.67 6.89
CA ARG A 124 -1.06 7.41 7.39
C ARG A 124 -1.54 6.49 6.27
N TYR A 125 -0.67 6.28 5.27
CA TYR A 125 -0.93 5.29 4.23
C TYR A 125 -0.73 3.87 4.75
N ILE A 126 -1.64 2.98 4.37
CA ILE A 126 -1.38 1.54 4.33
C ILE A 126 -0.77 1.27 2.95
N VAL A 127 0.40 0.65 2.88
CA VAL A 127 1.05 0.38 1.59
C VAL A 127 0.90 -1.10 1.25
N ALA A 128 0.46 -1.39 0.03
CA ALA A 128 0.32 -2.73 -0.48
C ALA A 128 1.16 -2.94 -1.75
N THR A 129 2.16 -3.81 -1.65
CA THR A 129 3.17 -4.05 -2.70
C THR A 129 3.76 -5.46 -2.56
N LEU A 130 4.18 -6.07 -3.66
CA LEU A 130 4.89 -7.35 -3.66
C LEU A 130 6.41 -7.17 -3.61
N ASP A 131 6.90 -5.98 -3.98
CA ASP A 131 8.28 -5.56 -3.88
C ASP A 131 8.82 -5.70 -2.44
N GLU A 132 9.76 -6.62 -2.26
CA GLU A 132 10.33 -6.93 -0.96
C GLU A 132 11.31 -5.85 -0.48
N GLU A 133 12.03 -5.22 -1.40
CA GLU A 133 12.98 -4.16 -1.10
C GLU A 133 12.24 -2.89 -0.65
N LEU A 134 11.16 -2.53 -1.36
CA LEU A 134 10.29 -1.42 -0.95
C LEU A 134 9.68 -1.66 0.42
N ARG A 135 9.20 -2.88 0.71
CA ARG A 135 8.69 -3.23 2.06
C ARG A 135 9.79 -3.12 3.11
N ALA A 136 11.00 -3.59 2.82
CA ALA A 136 12.13 -3.48 3.75
C ALA A 136 12.42 -2.02 4.11
N ARG A 137 12.47 -1.12 3.11
CA ARG A 137 12.65 0.32 3.31
C ARG A 137 11.48 0.95 4.09
N LEU A 138 10.23 0.62 3.75
CA LEU A 138 9.06 1.18 4.43
C LEU A 138 8.93 0.75 5.90
N ARG A 139 9.58 -0.35 6.34
CA ARG A 139 9.60 -0.73 7.77
C ARG A 139 10.32 0.30 8.65
N SER A 140 11.26 1.07 8.10
CA SER A 140 11.92 2.18 8.81
C SER A 140 11.09 3.47 8.81
N VAL A 141 10.04 3.54 7.99
CA VAL A 141 9.09 4.66 7.97
C VAL A 141 7.94 4.31 8.90
N ALA A 142 7.89 4.93 10.08
CA ALA A 142 6.95 4.58 11.12
C ALA A 142 5.84 5.62 11.31
N PRO A 143 4.64 5.19 11.72
CA PRO A 143 4.11 3.83 11.62
C PRO A 143 3.55 3.55 10.21
N THR A 144 3.91 2.42 9.62
CA THR A 144 3.43 2.02 8.28
C THR A 144 2.94 0.57 8.26
N PRO A 145 1.62 0.34 8.13
CA PRO A 145 1.08 -0.98 7.85
C PRO A 145 1.46 -1.41 6.42
N LEU A 146 2.08 -2.59 6.31
CA LEU A 146 2.50 -3.19 5.05
C LEU A 146 1.68 -4.42 4.72
N MET A 147 1.25 -4.51 3.46
CA MET A 147 0.44 -5.62 2.97
C MET A 147 1.01 -6.18 1.66
N TYR A 148 0.89 -7.49 1.46
CA TYR A 148 1.30 -8.16 0.23
C TYR A 148 0.48 -9.43 0.00
N VAL A 149 0.48 -9.95 -1.21
CA VAL A 149 -0.19 -11.20 -1.56
C VAL A 149 0.83 -12.33 -1.68
N ARG A 150 0.51 -13.49 -1.15
CA ARG A 150 1.28 -14.73 -1.32
C ARG A 150 0.34 -15.89 -1.54
N ARG A 151 0.46 -16.57 -2.68
CA ARG A 151 -0.39 -17.72 -3.06
C ARG A 151 -1.89 -17.40 -2.91
N SER A 152 -2.31 -16.26 -3.48
CA SER A 152 -3.70 -15.77 -3.45
C SER A 152 -4.24 -15.42 -2.05
N VAL A 153 -3.37 -15.27 -1.05
CA VAL A 153 -3.74 -14.82 0.30
C VAL A 153 -3.11 -13.48 0.59
N LEU A 154 -3.93 -12.50 0.97
CA LEU A 154 -3.47 -11.20 1.43
C LEU A 154 -2.96 -11.29 2.87
N ILE A 155 -1.77 -10.75 3.09
CA ILE A 155 -1.05 -10.79 4.35
C ILE A 155 -0.84 -9.35 4.81
N LEU A 156 -1.27 -9.05 6.04
CA LEU A 156 -0.86 -7.86 6.78
C LEU A 156 0.36 -8.22 7.62
N GLU A 157 1.47 -7.52 7.41
CA GLU A 157 2.70 -7.71 8.18
C GLU A 157 2.50 -7.32 9.65
N PRO A 158 3.21 -7.97 10.59
CA PRO A 158 3.30 -7.44 11.96
C PRO A 158 3.88 -6.02 11.95
N MET A 159 3.66 -5.26 13.03
CA MET A 159 4.29 -3.94 13.18
C MET A 159 5.80 -4.05 13.06
N SER A 160 6.42 -3.13 12.32
CA SER A 160 7.88 -2.99 12.31
C SER A 160 8.40 -2.59 13.70
N SER A 161 9.69 -2.84 13.97
CA SER A 161 10.34 -2.40 15.21
C SER A 161 10.14 -0.90 15.45
N GLU A 162 10.27 -0.09 14.39
CA GLU A 162 10.09 1.36 14.47
C GLU A 162 8.63 1.74 14.76
N SER A 163 7.66 1.03 14.17
CA SER A 163 6.23 1.26 14.46
C SER A 163 5.89 0.88 15.91
N VAL A 164 6.50 -0.17 16.47
CA VAL A 164 6.34 -0.57 17.88
C VAL A 164 6.91 0.50 18.80
N LYS A 165 8.13 1.00 18.54
CA LYS A 165 8.74 2.08 19.33
C LYS A 165 7.87 3.34 19.36
N VAL A 166 7.29 3.72 18.22
CA VAL A 166 6.35 4.86 18.16
C VAL A 166 5.11 4.59 19.01
N ARG A 167 4.54 3.39 18.94
CA ARG A 167 3.38 3.00 19.77
C ARG A 167 3.67 3.08 21.26
N GLU A 168 4.80 2.51 21.70
CA GLU A 168 5.20 2.53 23.11
C GLU A 168 5.45 3.96 23.62
N ARG A 169 5.99 4.85 22.78
CA ARG A 169 6.15 6.28 23.12
C ARG A 169 4.79 6.97 23.27
N GLU A 170 3.88 6.77 22.32
CA GLU A 170 2.52 7.33 22.36
C GLU A 170 1.71 6.81 23.57
N GLU A 171 1.91 5.55 23.96
CA GLU A 171 1.28 4.95 25.14
C GLU A 171 1.81 5.53 26.46
N ARG A 172 3.06 6.00 26.53
CA ARG A 172 3.66 6.61 27.72
C ARG A 172 3.30 8.08 27.92
N VAL A 173 2.95 8.78 26.84
CA VAL A 173 2.59 10.20 26.85
C VAL A 173 1.12 10.41 27.27
N LYS A 174 0.31 9.35 27.24
CA LYS A 174 -1.08 9.33 27.74
C LYS A 174 -1.13 8.87 29.18
#